data_AF-A0A385BRM9-F1
#
_entry.id   AF-A0A385BRM9-F1
#
_cell.length_a   1.000
_cell.length_b   1.000
_cell.length_c   1.000
_cell.angle_alpha   90.00
_cell.angle_beta   90.00
_cell.angle_gamma   90.00
#
_symmetry.space_group_name_H-M   'P 1'
#
loop_
_entity.id
_entity.type
_entity.pdbx_description
1 polymer ?
#
loop_
_entity_poly.entity_id
_entity_poly.type
_entity_poly.pdbx_seq_one_letter_code
_entity_poly.pdbx_strand_id
1 'polypeptide(L)'
;MNEQTDKYLDQLAKKVMKDAPLETPSFDFTNTVMSQVSGLSHNKVIAYKPLISKTGWIFILVGFLILVFFVLFGNQTSSSGWLNTIDFSMFSNNGIAQALSNFKIPSFTISKTLTYAIVLFGVMVCIQISFLKHHFNQRFEN
;
A
#
# COMPACT_ATOMS: atom_id res chain seq x y z
N MET A 1 72.74 4.23 -6.12
CA MET A 1 73.09 5.12 -4.99
C MET A 1 71.87 5.59 -4.16
N ASN A 2 70.64 5.09 -4.41
CA ASN A 2 69.45 5.48 -3.61
C ASN A 2 68.88 4.40 -2.68
N GLU A 3 69.10 3.10 -2.95
CA GLU A 3 68.47 2.03 -2.14
C GLU A 3 68.83 2.04 -0.65
N GLN A 4 70.05 2.44 -0.29
CA GLN A 4 70.44 2.52 1.13
C GLN A 4 69.75 3.69 1.83
N THR A 5 69.56 4.80 1.13
CA THR A 5 68.82 5.97 1.62
C THR A 5 67.35 5.64 1.81
N ASP A 6 66.74 4.94 0.85
CA ASP A 6 65.33 4.53 0.93
C ASP A 6 65.08 3.57 2.09
N LYS A 7 65.98 2.60 2.32
CA LYS A 7 65.91 1.69 3.48
C LYS A 7 66.05 2.42 4.82
N TYR A 8 66.92 3.44 4.89
CA TYR A 8 67.08 4.25 6.08
C TYR A 8 65.82 5.06 6.39
N LEU A 9 65.20 5.66 5.38
CA LEU A 9 63.96 6.43 5.52
C LEU A 9 62.78 5.54 5.94
N ASP A 10 62.67 4.32 5.39
CA ASP A 10 61.64 3.35 5.79
C ASP A 10 61.83 2.89 7.24
N GLN A 11 63.07 2.61 7.65
CA GLN A 11 63.38 2.26 9.05
C GLN A 11 63.06 3.41 10.01
N LEU A 12 63.34 4.66 9.61
CA LEU A 12 63.01 5.84 10.39
C LEU A 12 61.50 6.01 10.54
N ALA A 13 60.75 5.92 9.43
CA ALA A 13 59.29 6.01 9.43
C ALA A 13 58.65 4.93 10.32
N LYS A 14 59.14 3.69 10.19
CA LYS A 14 58.67 2.55 10.99
C LYS A 14 58.97 2.71 12.48
N LYS A 15 60.11 3.30 12.82
CA LYS A 15 60.47 3.59 14.22
C LYS A 15 59.57 4.67 14.81
N VAL A 16 59.36 5.77 14.08
CA VAL A 16 58.48 6.88 14.50
C VAL A 16 57.03 6.41 14.66
N MET A 17 56.52 5.60 13.72
CA MET A 17 55.17 5.03 13.82
C MET A 17 55.01 4.03 14.96
N LYS A 18 56.06 3.28 15.31
CA LYS A 18 56.03 2.30 16.40
C LYS A 18 56.12 2.96 17.78
N ASP A 19 56.89 4.04 17.89
CA ASP A 19 57.10 4.77 19.14
C ASP A 19 55.99 5.80 19.41
N ALA A 20 55.13 6.07 18.42
CA ALA A 20 53.95 6.89 18.62
C ALA A 20 52.96 6.17 19.56
N PRO A 21 52.49 6.82 20.64
CA PRO A 21 51.47 6.24 21.50
C PRO A 21 50.19 5.99 20.69
N LEU A 22 49.65 4.77 20.81
CA LEU A 22 48.36 4.46 20.23
C LEU A 22 47.30 5.26 21.00
N GLU A 23 46.64 6.18 20.32
CA GLU A 23 45.48 6.90 20.86
C GLU A 23 44.41 5.87 21.20
N THR A 24 44.16 5.69 22.49
CA THR A 24 43.10 4.80 22.95
C THR A 24 41.81 5.61 23.01
N PRO A 25 40.68 5.04 22.53
CA PRO A 25 39.42 5.72 22.67
C PRO A 25 39.14 5.96 24.16
N SER A 26 38.38 7.02 24.46
CA SER A 26 37.93 7.27 25.82
C SER A 26 37.15 6.06 26.36
N PHE A 27 37.16 5.88 27.69
CA PHE A 27 36.49 4.76 28.36
C PHE A 27 35.03 4.58 27.93
N ASP A 28 34.32 5.68 27.64
CA ASP A 28 32.91 5.71 27.25
C ASP A 28 32.66 5.92 25.74
N PHE A 29 33.68 5.80 24.89
CA PHE A 29 33.55 6.03 23.45
C PHE A 29 32.44 5.15 22.84
N THR A 30 32.48 3.84 23.11
CA THR A 30 31.50 2.89 22.58
C THR A 30 30.09 3.20 23.07
N ASN A 31 29.94 3.54 24.36
CA ASN A 31 28.64 3.88 24.94
C ASN A 31 28.06 5.15 24.31
N THR A 32 28.90 6.17 24.11
CA THR A 32 28.53 7.45 23.50
C THR A 32 28.10 7.26 22.05
N VAL A 33 28.90 6.55 21.25
CA VAL A 33 28.57 6.25 19.84
C VAL A 33 27.30 5.41 19.75
N MET A 34 27.20 4.34 20.55
CA MET A 34 26.03 3.46 20.50
C MET A 34 24.75 4.16 20.97
N SER A 35 24.83 5.09 21.92
CA SER A 35 23.68 5.90 22.34
C SER A 35 23.14 6.79 21.21
N GLN A 36 24.03 7.41 20.43
CA GLN A 36 23.65 8.24 19.29
C GLN A 36 23.11 7.40 18.13
N VAL A 37 23.74 6.26 17.85
CA VAL A 37 23.26 5.30 16.83
C VAL A 37 21.89 4.74 17.20
N SER A 38 21.67 4.41 18.47
CA SER A 38 20.38 3.90 18.96
C SER A 38 19.27 4.94 18.82
N GLY A 39 19.55 6.21 19.15
CA GLY A 39 18.60 7.32 18.96
C GLY A 39 18.23 7.55 17.49
N LEU A 40 19.18 7.38 16.57
CA LEU A 40 18.94 7.47 15.12
C LEU A 40 18.19 6.26 14.56
N SER A 41 18.45 5.06 15.10
CA SER A 41 17.78 3.82 14.67
C SER A 41 16.29 3.78 15.03
N HIS A 42 15.90 4.36 16.17
CA HIS A 42 14.51 4.37 16.61
C HIS A 42 13.62 5.31 15.76
N ASN A 43 14.21 6.34 15.15
CA ASN A 43 13.49 7.24 14.23
C ASN A 43 13.30 6.63 12.83
N LYS A 44 13.98 5.53 12.54
CA LYS A 44 13.89 4.78 11.28
C LYS A 44 13.31 3.39 11.49
N VAL A 45 12.31 3.27 12.36
CA VAL A 45 11.39 2.13 12.26
C VAL A 45 10.70 2.30 10.91
N ILE A 46 10.95 1.38 9.99
CA ILE A 46 10.26 1.30 8.70
C ILE A 46 8.81 0.93 9.04
N ALA A 47 8.04 1.92 9.46
CA ALA A 47 6.66 1.73 9.85
C ALA A 47 5.89 1.36 8.59
N TYR A 48 5.44 0.10 8.53
CA TYR A 48 4.64 -0.39 7.43
C TYR A 48 3.39 0.47 7.29
N LYS A 49 3.38 1.34 6.28
CA LYS A 49 2.20 2.13 5.94
C LYS A 49 1.32 1.24 5.06
N PRO A 50 0.08 0.93 5.46
CA PRO A 50 -0.79 0.10 4.65
C PRO A 50 -1.02 0.74 3.28
N LEU A 51 -0.96 -0.06 2.21
CA LEU A 51 -1.07 0.37 0.81
C LEU A 51 -2.35 1.18 0.54
N ILE A 52 -3.44 0.84 1.22
CA ILE A 52 -4.67 1.62 1.29
C ILE A 52 -4.95 1.94 2.75
N SER A 53 -5.21 3.21 3.05
CA SER A 53 -5.67 3.65 4.37
C SER A 53 -7.03 3.03 4.69
N LYS A 54 -7.38 2.95 5.98
CA LYS A 54 -8.72 2.49 6.40
C LYS A 54 -9.85 3.30 5.73
N THR A 55 -9.62 4.59 5.48
CA THR A 55 -10.53 5.46 4.74
C THR A 55 -10.67 5.07 3.26
N GLY A 56 -9.60 4.63 2.59
CA GLY A 56 -9.68 4.19 1.20
C GLY A 56 -10.55 2.94 1.00
N TRP A 57 -10.59 2.03 1.98
CA TRP A 57 -11.52 0.90 1.99
C TRP A 57 -12.99 1.34 2.10
N ILE A 58 -13.27 2.42 2.83
CA ILE A 58 -14.64 2.96 2.93
C ILE A 58 -15.06 3.53 1.57
N PHE A 59 -14.18 4.28 0.90
CA PHE A 59 -14.45 4.82 -0.44
C PHE A 59 -14.67 3.72 -1.48
N ILE A 60 -13.90 2.63 -1.46
CA ILE A 60 -14.08 1.52 -2.41
C ILE A 60 -15.45 0.85 -2.22
N LEU A 61 -15.86 0.65 -0.96
CA LEU A 61 -17.14 0.05 -0.62
C LEU A 61 -18.31 0.95 -1.03
N VAL A 62 -18.21 2.25 -0.77
CA VAL A 62 -19.22 3.23 -1.18
C VAL A 62 -19.31 3.31 -2.70
N GLY A 63 -18.18 3.35 -3.41
CA GLY A 63 -18.16 3.36 -4.88
C GLY A 63 -18.78 2.10 -5.49
N PHE A 64 -18.49 0.92 -4.92
CA PHE A 64 -19.11 -0.33 -5.34
C PHE A 64 -20.62 -0.34 -5.10
N LEU A 65 -21.07 0.14 -3.92
CA LEU A 65 -22.50 0.26 -3.61
C LEU A 65 -23.23 1.18 -4.57
N ILE A 66 -22.65 2.34 -4.91
CA ILE A 66 -23.21 3.27 -5.89
C ILE A 66 -23.32 2.61 -7.27
N LEU A 67 -22.30 1.86 -7.70
CA LEU A 67 -22.29 1.15 -8.97
C LEU A 67 -23.41 0.09 -9.02
N VAL A 68 -23.52 -0.74 -7.98
CA VAL A 68 -24.58 -1.75 -7.87
C VAL A 68 -25.95 -1.08 -7.87
N PHE A 69 -26.11 0.00 -7.13
CA PHE A 69 -27.35 0.75 -7.06
C PHE A 69 -27.75 1.33 -8.43
N PHE A 70 -26.79 1.88 -9.16
CA PHE A 70 -26.99 2.42 -10.50
C PHE A 70 -27.44 1.33 -11.50
N VAL A 71 -26.88 0.13 -11.40
CA VAL A 71 -27.28 -1.02 -12.24
C VAL A 71 -28.70 -1.48 -11.92
N LEU A 72 -29.08 -1.52 -10.64
CA LEU A 72 -30.39 -1.99 -10.19
C LEU A 72 -31.52 -0.98 -10.49
N PHE A 73 -31.31 0.30 -10.23
CA PHE A 73 -32.34 1.33 -10.35
C PHE A 73 -32.31 2.09 -11.69
N GLY A 74 -31.19 2.06 -12.42
CA GLY A 74 -31.04 2.77 -13.70
C GLY A 74 -31.67 2.06 -14.90
N ASN A 75 -31.87 0.74 -14.84
CA ASN A 75 -32.33 -0.06 -15.98
C ASN A 75 -33.81 -0.43 -15.87
N GLN A 76 -34.67 0.47 -16.36
CA GLN A 76 -36.13 0.29 -16.44
C GLN A 76 -36.58 -0.53 -17.67
N THR A 77 -35.66 -1.29 -18.29
CA THR A 77 -35.93 -1.99 -19.56
C THR A 77 -36.04 -3.49 -19.33
N SER A 78 -37.27 -3.98 -19.58
CA SER A 78 -37.78 -5.35 -19.58
C SER A 78 -36.71 -6.45 -19.52
N SER A 79 -36.76 -7.22 -18.44
CA SER A 79 -35.77 -8.21 -18.03
C SER A 79 -35.98 -9.55 -18.75
N SER A 80 -34.94 -10.04 -19.41
CA SER A 80 -34.86 -11.42 -19.94
C SER A 80 -33.43 -11.97 -19.81
N GLY A 81 -32.81 -11.74 -18.65
CA GLY A 81 -31.46 -12.25 -18.32
C GLY A 81 -31.42 -12.87 -16.93
N TRP A 82 -30.34 -13.62 -16.63
CA TRP A 82 -30.12 -14.36 -15.37
C TRP A 82 -30.39 -13.54 -14.09
N LEU A 83 -30.12 -12.22 -14.14
CA LEU A 83 -30.38 -11.27 -13.04
C LEU A 83 -31.87 -11.11 -12.67
N ASN A 84 -32.81 -11.51 -13.52
CA ASN A 84 -34.25 -11.48 -13.23
C ASN A 84 -34.69 -12.57 -12.24
N THR A 85 -33.84 -13.57 -12.02
CA THR A 85 -34.08 -14.64 -11.04
C THR A 85 -33.72 -14.19 -9.62
N ILE A 86 -32.95 -13.10 -9.50
CA ILE A 86 -32.58 -12.54 -8.21
C ILE A 86 -33.72 -11.60 -7.79
N ASP A 87 -34.56 -12.10 -6.89
CA ASP A 87 -35.70 -11.36 -6.37
C ASP A 87 -35.20 -10.26 -5.39
N PHE A 88 -35.00 -9.06 -5.91
CA PHE A 88 -34.62 -7.88 -5.12
C PHE A 88 -35.82 -7.21 -4.43
N SER A 89 -37.00 -7.85 -4.41
CA SER A 89 -38.22 -7.31 -3.77
C SER A 89 -38.02 -6.96 -2.29
N MET A 90 -37.14 -7.69 -1.57
CA MET A 90 -36.79 -7.39 -0.17
C MET A 90 -35.95 -6.12 0.03
N PHE A 91 -35.30 -5.60 -1.01
CA PHE A 91 -34.57 -4.33 -0.93
C PHE A 91 -35.40 -3.17 -1.50
N SER A 92 -36.37 -3.48 -2.37
CA SER A 92 -37.27 -2.53 -3.00
C SER A 92 -38.40 -2.05 -2.08
N ASN A 93 -38.79 -2.82 -1.05
CA ASN A 93 -39.91 -2.48 -0.16
C ASN A 93 -39.51 -1.57 1.03
N ASN A 94 -38.30 -1.01 0.98
CA ASN A 94 -37.69 -0.27 2.08
C ASN A 94 -37.91 1.22 1.76
N GLY A 95 -38.20 2.06 2.76
CA GLY A 95 -38.36 3.51 2.55
C GLY A 95 -37.17 4.19 1.84
N ILE A 96 -35.99 3.57 1.91
CA ILE A 96 -34.76 3.95 1.19
C ILE A 96 -34.91 3.77 -0.33
N ALA A 97 -35.49 2.65 -0.79
CA ALA A 97 -35.71 2.40 -2.21
C ALA A 97 -36.73 3.39 -2.81
N GLN A 98 -37.75 3.78 -2.03
CA GLN A 98 -38.71 4.80 -2.44
C GLN A 98 -38.05 6.19 -2.55
N ALA A 99 -37.24 6.58 -1.55
CA ALA A 99 -36.50 7.85 -1.58
C ALA A 99 -35.50 7.94 -2.75
N LEU A 100 -34.86 6.83 -3.11
CA LEU A 100 -33.94 6.75 -4.24
C LEU A 100 -34.63 6.56 -5.59
N SER A 101 -35.84 6.01 -5.65
CA SER A 101 -36.63 5.94 -6.89
C SER A 101 -37.06 7.31 -7.42
N ASN A 102 -37.15 8.31 -6.53
CA ASN A 102 -37.33 9.72 -6.89
C ASN A 102 -36.07 10.34 -7.50
N PHE A 103 -34.90 9.75 -7.31
CA PHE A 103 -33.67 10.12 -8.01
C PHE A 103 -33.64 9.45 -9.38
N LYS A 104 -34.59 9.83 -10.24
CA LYS A 104 -34.54 9.49 -11.67
C LYS A 104 -33.37 10.24 -12.29
N ILE A 105 -32.23 9.56 -12.40
CA ILE A 105 -31.15 10.01 -13.27
C ILE A 105 -31.71 10.03 -14.70
N PRO A 106 -31.59 11.14 -15.44
CA PRO A 106 -32.13 11.26 -16.79
C PRO A 106 -31.63 10.12 -17.68
N SER A 107 -32.51 9.66 -18.55
CA SER A 107 -32.48 8.45 -19.36
C SER A 107 -31.14 8.21 -20.09
N PHE A 108 -30.17 7.61 -19.40
CA PHE A 108 -28.97 7.09 -20.00
C PHE A 108 -29.17 5.61 -20.30
N THR A 109 -29.53 5.28 -21.53
CA THR A 109 -29.76 3.90 -21.99
C THR A 109 -28.42 3.19 -22.19
N ILE A 110 -27.96 2.48 -21.17
CA ILE A 110 -26.78 1.61 -21.26
C ILE A 110 -27.17 0.29 -21.93
N SER A 111 -26.37 -0.13 -22.91
CA SER A 111 -26.53 -1.45 -23.53
C SER A 111 -26.35 -2.56 -22.48
N LYS A 112 -27.17 -3.61 -22.55
CA LYS A 112 -27.12 -4.74 -21.59
C LYS A 112 -25.71 -5.34 -21.48
N THR A 113 -25.01 -5.47 -22.61
CA THR A 113 -23.62 -5.96 -22.66
C THR A 113 -22.67 -5.08 -21.85
N LEU A 114 -22.84 -3.76 -21.93
CA LEU A 114 -22.00 -2.80 -21.19
C LEU A 114 -22.29 -2.86 -19.69
N THR A 115 -23.55 -3.04 -19.28
CA THR A 115 -23.90 -3.28 -17.87
C THR A 115 -23.20 -4.53 -17.33
N TYR A 116 -23.28 -5.66 -18.04
CA TYR A 116 -22.62 -6.89 -17.61
C TYR A 116 -21.09 -6.74 -17.56
N ALA A 117 -20.50 -6.07 -18.55
CA ALA A 117 -19.06 -5.80 -18.59
C ALA A 117 -18.61 -4.97 -17.38
N ILE A 118 -19.35 -3.93 -17.01
CA ILE A 118 -19.06 -3.07 -15.86
C ILE A 118 -19.16 -3.84 -14.53
N VAL A 119 -20.19 -4.67 -14.37
CA VAL A 119 -20.36 -5.48 -13.16
C VAL A 119 -19.22 -6.48 -13.02
N LEU A 120 -18.90 -7.20 -14.10
CA LEU A 120 -17.82 -8.19 -14.11
C LEU A 120 -16.45 -7.54 -13.88
N PHE A 121 -16.22 -6.38 -14.50
CA PHE A 121 -15.01 -5.58 -14.30
C PHE A 121 -14.88 -5.11 -12.84
N GLY A 122 -15.97 -4.64 -12.23
CA GLY A 122 -15.98 -4.25 -10.81
C GLY A 122 -15.61 -5.41 -9.89
N VAL A 123 -16.21 -6.58 -10.10
CA VAL A 123 -15.89 -7.80 -9.33
C VAL A 123 -14.42 -8.20 -9.52
N MET A 124 -13.93 -8.18 -10.75
CA MET A 124 -12.53 -8.48 -11.07
C MET A 124 -11.57 -7.55 -10.33
N VAL A 125 -11.84 -6.24 -10.32
CA VAL A 125 -11.03 -5.25 -9.59
C VAL A 125 -11.05 -5.51 -8.08
N CYS A 126 -12.20 -5.84 -7.49
CA CYS A 126 -12.29 -6.19 -6.06
C CYS A 126 -11.42 -7.41 -5.70
N ILE A 127 -11.44 -8.43 -6.55
CA ILE A 127 -10.61 -9.64 -6.39
C ILE A 127 -9.12 -9.29 -6.53
N GLN A 128 -8.77 -8.51 -7.56
CA GLN A 128 -7.39 -8.08 -7.80
C GLN A 128 -6.82 -7.30 -6.62
N ILE A 129 -7.57 -6.36 -6.05
CA ILE A 129 -7.13 -5.58 -4.88
C ILE A 129 -6.91 -6.50 -3.67
N SER A 130 -7.81 -7.47 -3.45
CA SER A 130 -7.71 -8.43 -2.35
C SER A 130 -6.48 -9.33 -2.49
N PHE A 131 -6.25 -9.84 -3.70
CA PHE A 131 -5.08 -10.65 -4.03
C PHE A 131 -3.77 -9.86 -3.86
N LEU A 132 -3.71 -8.63 -4.37
CA LEU A 132 -2.54 -7.78 -4.26
C LEU A 132 -2.23 -7.43 -2.81
N LYS A 133 -3.26 -7.15 -2.00
CA LYS A 133 -3.11 -6.94 -0.55
C LYS A 133 -2.53 -8.17 0.14
N HIS A 134 -3.01 -9.37 -0.19
CA HIS A 134 -2.52 -10.60 0.41
C HIS A 134 -1.04 -10.86 0.06
N HIS A 135 -0.67 -10.73 -1.21
CA HIS A 135 0.70 -10.92 -1.68
C HIS A 135 1.68 -9.91 -1.06
N PHE A 136 1.30 -8.63 -0.95
CA PHE A 136 2.15 -7.63 -0.29
C PHE A 136 2.25 -7.84 1.22
N ASN A 137 1.15 -8.22 1.90
CA ASN A 137 1.20 -8.49 3.35
C ASN A 137 2.22 -9.60 3.67
N GLN A 138 2.24 -10.68 2.88
CA GLN A 138 3.20 -11.77 3.04
C GLN A 138 4.67 -11.36 2.84
N ARG A 139 4.94 -10.31 2.07
CA ARG A 139 6.32 -9.86 1.79
C ARG A 139 6.90 -8.95 2.88
N PHE A 140 6.06 -8.31 3.68
CA PHE A 140 6.48 -7.36 4.72
C PHE A 140 6.35 -7.90 6.15
N GLU A 141 5.88 -9.15 6.30
CA GLU A 141 5.76 -9.85 7.59
C GLU A 141 6.96 -10.77 7.89
N ASN A 142 8.01 -10.73 7.05
CA ASN A 142 9.32 -11.38 7.27
C ASN A 142 10.43 -10.33 7.41
#